data_AF-A0AAN6VEA5-F1
#
_entry.id   AF-A0AAN6VEA5-F1
#
_cell.length_a   1.000
_cell.length_b   1.000
_cell.length_c   1.000
_cell.angle_alpha   90.00
_cell.angle_beta   90.00
_cell.angle_gamma   90.00
#
_symmetry.space_group_name_H-M   'P 1'
#
loop_
_entity.id
_entity.type
_entity.pdbx_description
1 polymer ?
#
loop_
_entity_poly.entity_id
_entity_poly.type
_entity_poly.pdbx_seq_one_letter_code
_entity_poly.pdbx_strand_id
1 'polypeptide(L)'
;MNRPTLQNLKVSEAIAPNKYELLEKTRNKGAVQTVKNILDRALLILETTKGRKALVDHAKDIVTELIQQKGKHLYPTNDLQNFTKMPGYINTFLQSLRDNFPRVKIENDGEEDAAFARAQWAPKTPGTTLESKSCVFVASDSGELFLTWDIMDPLFKSQNHEDILKWQFHMIISVVHELGHCLTGYLSGDPTALTPKQVGVGGSTPESGFALEKLLFGNILQMWATTSRARDQPGVPYAFKDFHKDTKGQRISMRYLEKFMSGTAGML
;
A
#
# COMPACT_ATOMS: atom_id res chain seq x y z
N MET A 1 -23.24 -2.69 11.80
CA MET A 1 -22.00 -3.49 11.85
C MET A 1 -20.90 -2.61 12.39
N ASN A 2 -20.28 -2.98 13.52
CA ASN A 2 -19.11 -2.27 14.05
C ASN A 2 -17.96 -2.42 13.04
N ARG A 3 -17.39 -1.30 12.58
CA ARG A 3 -16.24 -1.31 11.67
C ARG A 3 -15.00 -1.76 12.45
N PRO A 4 -14.23 -2.76 11.97
CA PRO A 4 -12.97 -3.12 12.59
C PRO A 4 -11.99 -1.94 12.44
N THR A 5 -11.52 -1.39 13.56
CA THR A 5 -10.45 -0.40 13.59
C THR A 5 -9.09 -1.09 13.63
N LEU A 6 -8.04 -0.45 13.09
CA LEU A 6 -6.66 -0.91 13.23
C LEU A 6 -6.31 -1.15 14.70
N GLN A 7 -5.99 -2.39 15.04
CA GLN A 7 -5.56 -2.78 16.37
C GLN A 7 -4.03 -2.74 16.46
N ASN A 8 -3.50 -2.40 17.64
CA ASN A 8 -2.06 -2.50 17.96
C ASN A 8 -1.09 -1.70 17.05
N LEU A 9 -1.57 -0.72 16.28
CA LEU A 9 -0.73 0.09 15.39
C LEU A 9 0.34 0.85 16.17
N LYS A 10 1.61 0.65 15.78
CA LYS A 10 2.76 1.40 16.29
C LYS A 10 3.26 2.38 15.24
N VAL A 11 3.18 3.67 15.54
CA VAL A 11 3.71 4.74 14.67
C VAL A 11 4.88 5.42 15.36
N SER A 12 5.99 5.58 14.62
CA SER A 12 7.18 6.30 15.09
C SER A 12 7.68 7.31 14.08
N GLU A 13 8.35 8.34 14.58
CA GLU A 13 9.00 9.41 13.80
C GLU A 13 10.51 9.34 14.02
N ALA A 14 11.29 9.61 12.96
CA ALA A 14 12.72 9.76 13.05
C ALA A 14 13.10 11.11 13.70
N ILE A 15 13.87 11.07 14.78
CA ILE A 15 14.32 12.27 15.52
C ILE A 15 15.84 12.53 15.38
N ALA A 16 16.59 11.55 14.88
CA ALA A 16 18.01 11.61 14.51
C ALA A 16 18.32 10.41 13.61
N PRO A 17 19.48 10.35 12.92
CA PRO A 17 19.85 9.20 12.11
C PRO A 17 19.73 7.90 12.92
N ASN A 18 18.90 6.96 12.44
CA ASN A 18 18.60 5.67 13.08
C ASN A 18 17.95 5.74 14.47
N LYS A 19 17.45 6.90 14.91
CA LYS A 19 16.73 7.06 16.18
C LYS A 19 15.29 7.42 15.93
N TYR A 20 14.40 6.58 16.45
CA TYR A 20 12.96 6.75 16.33
C TYR A 20 12.31 6.92 17.67
N GLU A 21 11.33 7.82 17.74
CA GLU A 21 10.45 7.95 18.89
C GLU A 21 9.03 7.56 18.49
N LEU A 22 8.34 6.80 19.35
CA LEU A 22 6.93 6.49 19.11
C LEU A 22 6.13 7.79 19.23
N LEU A 23 5.35 8.11 18.21
CA LEU A 23 4.51 9.32 18.20
C LEU A 23 3.48 9.33 19.34
N GLU A 24 3.07 8.15 19.80
CA GLU A 24 2.20 8.00 20.98
C GLU A 24 2.89 8.49 22.26
N LYS A 25 4.23 8.48 22.32
CA LYS A 25 5.04 8.98 23.43
C LYS A 25 5.33 10.48 23.33
N THR A 26 5.38 11.05 22.13
CA THR A 26 5.67 12.49 21.90
C THR A 26 4.47 13.42 22.10
N ARG A 27 3.31 12.89 22.53
CA ARG A 27 2.03 13.62 22.74
C ARG A 27 1.41 14.23 21.47
N ASN A 28 1.91 13.96 20.26
CA ASN A 28 1.27 14.42 19.02
C ASN A 28 0.10 13.49 18.61
N LYS A 29 -0.97 13.49 19.41
CA LYS A 29 -2.17 12.66 19.18
C LYS A 29 -2.82 12.92 17.82
N GLY A 30 -2.72 14.15 17.30
CA GLY A 30 -3.25 14.54 16.00
C GLY A 30 -2.54 13.82 14.84
N ALA A 31 -1.20 13.83 14.82
CA ALA A 31 -0.42 13.14 13.80
C ALA A 31 -0.69 11.63 13.78
N VAL A 32 -0.71 10.98 14.96
CA VAL A 32 -1.04 9.55 15.06
C VAL A 32 -2.43 9.25 14.51
N GLN A 33 -3.42 10.10 14.82
CA GLN A 33 -4.79 9.91 14.32
C GLN A 33 -4.86 10.11 12.80
N THR A 34 -4.12 11.07 12.25
CA THR A 34 -4.03 11.28 10.80
C THR A 34 -3.44 10.06 10.10
N VAL A 35 -2.34 9.49 10.61
CA VAL A 35 -1.75 8.25 10.08
C VAL A 35 -2.76 7.09 10.19
N LYS A 36 -3.40 6.90 11.35
CA LYS A 36 -4.45 5.87 11.52
C LYS A 36 -5.57 6.01 10.49
N ASN A 37 -6.02 7.22 10.23
CA ASN A 37 -7.09 7.49 9.25
C ASN A 37 -6.65 7.17 7.82
N ILE A 38 -5.40 7.48 7.44
CA ILE A 38 -4.85 7.14 6.11
C ILE A 38 -4.83 5.62 5.93
N LEU A 39 -4.24 4.89 6.89
CA LEU A 39 -4.12 3.44 6.84
C LEU A 39 -5.49 2.74 6.84
N ASP A 40 -6.41 3.21 7.69
CA ASP A 40 -7.78 2.69 7.77
C ASP A 40 -8.50 2.83 6.43
N ARG A 41 -8.37 3.99 5.77
CA ARG A 41 -8.97 4.25 4.47
C ARG A 41 -8.35 3.41 3.36
N ALA A 42 -7.02 3.26 3.35
CA ALA A 42 -6.33 2.38 2.42
C ALA A 42 -6.85 0.95 2.52
N LEU A 43 -6.97 0.41 3.74
CA LEU A 43 -7.55 -0.92 3.97
C LEU A 43 -9.03 -1.00 3.58
N LEU A 44 -9.83 0.02 3.89
CA LEU A 44 -11.25 0.04 3.51
C LEU A 44 -11.45 -0.06 1.99
N ILE A 45 -10.59 0.58 1.19
CA ILE A 45 -10.62 0.47 -0.28
C ILE A 45 -10.42 -1.00 -0.69
N LEU A 46 -9.39 -1.64 -0.13
CA LEU A 46 -9.04 -3.03 -0.39
C LEU A 46 -10.07 -4.04 0.12
N GLU A 47 -10.80 -3.70 1.18
CA GLU A 47 -11.81 -4.58 1.79
C GLU A 47 -13.16 -4.56 1.08
N THR A 48 -13.40 -3.60 0.17
CA THR A 48 -14.59 -3.59 -0.68
C THR A 48 -14.65 -4.82 -1.59
N THR A 49 -15.82 -5.15 -2.14
CA THR A 49 -15.96 -6.27 -3.10
C THR A 49 -15.02 -6.13 -4.29
N LYS A 50 -14.92 -4.93 -4.88
CA LYS A 50 -14.01 -4.67 -6.00
C LYS A 50 -12.54 -4.64 -5.54
N GLY A 51 -12.25 -4.13 -4.34
CA GLY A 51 -10.91 -4.17 -3.75
C GLY A 51 -10.39 -5.60 -3.54
N ARG A 52 -11.20 -6.47 -2.95
CA ARG A 52 -10.87 -7.89 -2.75
C ARG A 52 -10.69 -8.61 -4.07
N LYS A 53 -11.53 -8.30 -5.07
CA LYS A 53 -11.36 -8.85 -6.42
C LYS A 53 -10.02 -8.42 -7.02
N ALA A 54 -9.68 -7.14 -6.96
CA ALA A 54 -8.41 -6.62 -7.46
C ALA A 54 -7.21 -7.28 -6.77
N LEU A 55 -7.26 -7.47 -5.45
CA LEU A 55 -6.22 -8.20 -4.71
C LEU A 55 -6.11 -9.67 -5.13
N VAL A 56 -7.24 -10.36 -5.36
CA VAL A 56 -7.24 -11.75 -5.84
C VAL A 56 -6.64 -11.85 -7.24
N ASP A 57 -7.04 -10.96 -8.15
CA ASP A 57 -6.50 -10.94 -9.51
C ASP A 57 -4.99 -10.66 -9.48
N HIS A 58 -4.57 -9.62 -8.74
CA HIS A 58 -3.16 -9.27 -8.55
C HIS A 58 -2.34 -10.41 -7.94
N ALA A 59 -2.87 -11.08 -6.92
CA ALA A 59 -2.22 -12.22 -6.27
C ALA A 59 -2.01 -13.41 -7.23
N LYS A 60 -2.98 -13.66 -8.13
CA LYS A 60 -2.85 -14.70 -9.17
C LYS A 60 -1.73 -14.35 -10.13
N ASP A 61 -1.66 -13.09 -10.56
CA ASP A 61 -0.62 -12.63 -11.47
C ASP A 61 0.77 -12.74 -10.80
N ILE A 62 0.88 -12.36 -9.53
CA ILE A 62 2.11 -12.52 -8.74
C ILE A 62 2.57 -13.98 -8.69
N VAL A 63 1.68 -14.89 -8.27
CA VAL A 63 2.03 -16.31 -8.12
C VAL A 63 2.35 -16.94 -9.48
N THR A 64 1.58 -16.61 -10.51
CA THR A 64 1.81 -17.11 -11.88
C THR A 64 3.20 -16.74 -12.36
N GLU A 65 3.62 -15.48 -12.19
CA GLU A 65 4.97 -15.09 -12.61
C GLU A 65 6.05 -15.73 -11.73
N LEU A 66 5.87 -15.79 -10.40
CA LEU A 66 6.85 -16.43 -9.52
C LEU A 66 7.10 -17.88 -9.98
N ILE A 67 6.06 -18.61 -10.40
CA ILE A 67 6.20 -19.95 -10.99
C ILE A 67 6.99 -19.90 -12.30
N GLN A 68 6.64 -19.01 -13.23
CA GLN A 68 7.32 -18.88 -14.53
C GLN A 68 8.82 -18.57 -14.37
N GLN A 69 9.17 -17.74 -13.39
CA GLN A 69 10.55 -17.37 -13.08
C GLN A 69 11.28 -18.40 -12.20
N LYS A 70 10.62 -19.51 -11.83
CA LYS A 70 11.11 -20.50 -10.86
C LYS A 70 11.49 -19.87 -9.50
N GLY A 71 10.82 -18.77 -9.15
CA GLY A 71 10.93 -18.07 -7.89
C GLY A 71 10.16 -18.78 -6.78
N LYS A 72 10.46 -18.39 -5.53
CA LYS A 72 9.75 -18.91 -4.35
C LYS A 72 8.33 -18.35 -4.29
N HIS A 73 7.35 -19.22 -4.11
CA HIS A 73 5.98 -18.87 -3.75
C HIS A 73 5.49 -19.77 -2.62
N LEU A 74 4.56 -19.26 -1.82
CA LEU A 74 3.91 -19.99 -0.72
C LEU A 74 2.52 -20.49 -1.11
N TYR A 75 2.03 -20.14 -2.31
CA TYR A 75 0.73 -20.63 -2.75
C TYR A 75 0.72 -22.17 -2.92
N PRO A 76 -0.31 -22.89 -2.45
CA PRO A 76 -0.36 -24.34 -2.51
C PRO A 76 -0.24 -24.89 -3.94
N THR A 77 0.63 -25.88 -4.12
CA THR A 77 0.88 -26.48 -5.44
C THR A 77 -0.31 -27.27 -5.98
N ASN A 78 -1.20 -27.74 -5.10
CA ASN A 78 -2.41 -28.48 -5.47
C ASN A 78 -3.56 -27.60 -6.00
N ASP A 79 -3.40 -26.27 -6.04
CA ASP A 79 -4.44 -25.33 -6.49
C ASP A 79 -3.95 -24.34 -7.58
N LEU A 80 -2.77 -24.58 -8.18
CA LEU A 80 -2.14 -23.65 -9.13
C LEU A 80 -2.92 -23.47 -10.44
N GLN A 81 -3.81 -24.41 -10.80
CA GLN A 81 -4.55 -24.32 -12.06
C GLN A 81 -5.74 -23.36 -11.99
N ASN A 82 -6.40 -23.29 -10.83
CA ASN A 82 -7.70 -22.63 -10.70
C ASN A 82 -7.69 -21.51 -9.66
N PHE A 83 -6.68 -21.48 -8.79
CA PHE A 83 -6.56 -20.49 -7.72
C PHE A 83 -7.80 -20.38 -6.83
N THR A 84 -8.49 -21.50 -6.59
CA THR A 84 -9.79 -21.52 -5.92
C THR A 84 -9.72 -21.05 -4.47
N LYS A 85 -8.57 -21.25 -3.81
CA LYS A 85 -8.30 -20.87 -2.42
C LYS A 85 -7.81 -19.43 -2.28
N MET A 86 -7.46 -18.75 -3.37
CA MET A 86 -6.87 -17.40 -3.32
C MET A 86 -7.74 -16.38 -2.56
N PRO A 87 -9.08 -16.34 -2.75
CA PRO A 87 -9.93 -15.43 -1.97
C PRO A 87 -9.82 -15.64 -0.46
N GLY A 88 -9.65 -16.89 0.00
CA GLY A 88 -9.45 -17.21 1.41
C GLY A 88 -8.15 -16.62 1.96
N TYR A 89 -7.05 -16.75 1.23
CA TYR A 89 -5.76 -16.18 1.64
C TYR A 89 -5.77 -14.65 1.64
N ILE A 90 -6.45 -14.00 0.69
CA ILE A 90 -6.61 -12.55 0.68
C ILE A 90 -7.42 -12.07 1.90
N ASN A 91 -8.42 -12.83 2.32
CA ASN A 91 -9.14 -12.53 3.56
C ASN A 91 -8.22 -12.64 4.79
N THR A 92 -7.41 -13.70 4.88
CA THR A 92 -6.43 -13.87 5.96
C THR A 92 -5.39 -12.76 5.97
N PHE A 93 -4.89 -12.36 4.80
CA PHE A 93 -3.93 -11.26 4.65
C PHE A 93 -4.51 -9.93 5.17
N LEU A 94 -5.70 -9.54 4.70
CA LEU A 94 -6.37 -8.32 5.14
C LEU A 94 -6.71 -8.34 6.63
N GLN A 95 -7.15 -9.49 7.15
CA GLN A 95 -7.43 -9.66 8.57
C GLN A 95 -6.15 -9.49 9.41
N SER A 96 -5.03 -10.08 8.99
CA SER A 96 -3.75 -9.94 9.68
C SER A 96 -3.27 -8.47 9.70
N LEU A 97 -3.46 -7.73 8.61
CA LEU A 97 -3.20 -6.28 8.57
C LEU A 97 -4.07 -5.50 9.55
N ARG A 98 -5.34 -5.88 9.73
CA ARG A 98 -6.25 -5.23 10.70
C ARG A 98 -5.83 -5.48 12.14
N ASP A 99 -5.43 -6.71 12.45
CA ASP A 99 -5.14 -7.15 13.81
C ASP A 99 -3.75 -6.68 14.28
N ASN A 100 -2.76 -6.72 13.38
CA ASN A 100 -1.36 -6.44 13.69
C ASN A 100 -0.66 -5.75 12.52
N PHE A 101 -1.10 -4.53 12.18
CA PHE A 101 -0.50 -3.80 11.07
C PHE A 101 1.03 -3.65 11.24
N PRO A 102 1.81 -3.71 10.14
CA PRO A 102 3.25 -3.43 10.14
C PRO A 102 3.60 -2.15 10.89
N ARG A 103 4.79 -2.10 11.47
CA ARG A 103 5.24 -0.86 12.13
C ARG A 103 5.32 0.25 11.08
N VAL A 104 4.85 1.45 11.44
CA VAL A 104 4.90 2.62 10.57
C VAL A 104 5.96 3.60 11.07
N LYS A 105 6.83 4.03 10.15
CA LYS A 105 7.89 5.01 10.38
C LYS A 105 7.67 6.23 9.49
N ILE A 106 7.90 7.42 10.04
CA ILE A 106 7.96 8.66 9.25
C ILE A 106 9.40 9.15 9.20
N GLU A 107 9.96 9.34 8.00
CA GLU A 107 11.39 9.57 7.78
C GLU A 107 11.69 10.69 6.76
N ASN A 108 12.82 11.37 6.92
CA ASN A 108 13.22 12.52 6.09
C ASN A 108 13.96 12.17 4.78
N ASP A 109 14.35 10.90 4.58
CA ASP A 109 15.30 10.51 3.51
C ASP A 109 14.70 9.54 2.47
N GLY A 110 13.38 9.56 2.27
CA GLY A 110 12.74 8.75 1.24
C GLY A 110 12.81 9.40 -0.14
N GLU A 111 13.38 8.72 -1.14
CA GLU A 111 13.17 9.07 -2.56
C GLU A 111 11.70 8.85 -2.99
N GLU A 112 10.96 8.06 -2.23
CA GLU A 112 9.58 7.66 -2.48
C GLU A 112 8.63 8.24 -1.41
N ASP A 113 7.38 8.49 -1.82
CA ASP A 113 6.34 9.07 -0.95
C ASP A 113 5.96 8.13 0.21
N ALA A 114 5.98 6.84 -0.07
CA ALA A 114 5.90 5.76 0.90
C ALA A 114 6.72 4.57 0.37
N ALA A 115 7.18 3.70 1.27
CA ALA A 115 7.90 2.49 0.91
C ALA A 115 7.60 1.36 1.89
N PHE A 116 7.59 0.12 1.44
CA PHE A 116 7.42 -1.05 2.29
C PHE A 116 8.71 -1.89 2.31
N ALA A 117 9.48 -1.81 3.40
CA ALA A 117 10.62 -2.70 3.58
C ALA A 117 10.14 -4.04 4.11
N ARG A 118 10.09 -5.04 3.23
CA ARG A 118 9.69 -6.41 3.57
C ARG A 118 10.75 -7.10 4.44
N ALA A 119 10.29 -7.97 5.33
CA ALA A 119 11.10 -8.88 6.11
C ALA A 119 10.81 -10.34 5.73
N GLN A 120 11.79 -11.21 6.00
CA GLN A 120 11.60 -12.66 5.91
C GLN A 120 10.64 -13.11 7.01
N TRP A 121 9.39 -13.41 6.67
CA TRP A 121 8.38 -13.84 7.65
C TRP A 121 8.06 -15.35 7.56
N ALA A 122 8.23 -15.98 6.39
CA ALA A 122 7.95 -17.41 6.23
C ALA A 122 9.20 -18.27 6.42
N PRO A 123 9.06 -19.56 6.76
CA PRO A 123 10.17 -20.51 6.76
C PRO A 123 10.88 -20.60 5.38
N LYS A 124 12.17 -20.94 5.41
CA LYS A 124 12.98 -21.22 4.19
C LYS A 124 12.92 -22.69 3.77
N THR A 125 12.23 -23.55 4.51
CA THR A 125 12.13 -24.99 4.22
C THR A 125 11.44 -25.23 2.86
N PRO A 126 12.04 -26.03 1.96
CA PRO A 126 11.44 -26.37 0.68
C PRO A 126 10.04 -26.99 0.84
N GLY A 127 9.12 -26.64 -0.06
CA GLY A 127 7.74 -27.14 -0.02
C GLY A 127 6.84 -26.47 1.03
N THR A 128 7.34 -25.49 1.79
CA THR A 128 6.49 -24.68 2.68
C THR A 128 5.45 -23.92 1.87
N THR A 129 4.19 -24.01 2.27
CA THR A 129 3.06 -23.29 1.68
C THR A 129 2.29 -22.52 2.76
N LEU A 130 1.33 -21.68 2.34
CA LEU A 130 0.39 -21.00 3.23
C LEU A 130 -0.50 -21.96 4.05
N GLU A 131 -0.53 -23.26 3.71
CA GLU A 131 -1.25 -24.30 4.47
C GLU A 131 -0.35 -25.02 5.47
N SER A 132 0.96 -24.78 5.41
CA SER A 132 1.90 -25.41 6.34
C SER A 132 1.70 -24.86 7.75
N LYS A 133 1.63 -25.73 8.76
CA LYS A 133 1.45 -25.31 10.18
C LYS A 133 2.53 -24.35 10.68
N SER A 134 3.73 -24.41 10.09
CA SER A 134 4.86 -23.53 10.39
C SER A 134 4.81 -22.19 9.65
N CYS A 135 3.85 -21.98 8.74
CA CYS A 135 3.71 -20.80 7.91
C CYS A 135 2.52 -19.96 8.37
N VAL A 136 2.70 -19.27 9.50
CA VAL A 136 1.68 -18.39 10.09
C VAL A 136 2.04 -16.94 9.78
N PHE A 137 1.19 -16.24 9.04
CA PHE A 137 1.42 -14.85 8.68
C PHE A 137 0.97 -13.89 9.77
N VAL A 138 1.93 -13.17 10.35
CA VAL A 138 1.69 -12.05 11.26
C VAL A 138 2.19 -10.78 10.59
N ALA A 139 1.28 -9.87 10.26
CA ALA A 139 1.64 -8.71 9.45
C ALA A 139 2.69 -7.81 10.11
N SER A 140 2.71 -7.68 11.44
CA SER A 140 3.73 -6.91 12.18
C SER A 140 5.15 -7.42 12.00
N ASP A 141 5.31 -8.69 11.62
CA ASP A 141 6.60 -9.36 11.46
C ASP A 141 7.02 -9.42 9.98
N SER A 142 6.15 -8.93 9.08
CA SER A 142 6.33 -8.96 7.62
C SER A 142 7.16 -7.81 7.07
N GLY A 143 7.46 -6.81 7.89
CA GLY A 143 8.22 -5.63 7.47
C GLY A 143 7.80 -4.35 8.19
N GLU A 144 8.19 -3.23 7.58
CA GLU A 144 7.89 -1.88 8.04
C GLU A 144 7.39 -1.02 6.88
N LEU A 145 6.41 -0.16 7.16
CA LEU A 145 5.92 0.84 6.22
C LEU A 145 6.56 2.19 6.57
N PHE A 146 7.16 2.82 5.58
CA PHE A 146 7.79 4.14 5.68
C PHE A 146 6.89 5.15 4.96
N LEU A 147 6.66 6.30 5.61
CA LEU A 147 5.98 7.46 5.03
C LEU A 147 6.97 8.61 5.01
N THR A 148 7.06 9.37 3.92
CA THR A 148 8.02 10.47 3.86
C THR A 148 7.57 11.67 4.71
N TRP A 149 8.50 12.23 5.48
CA TRP A 149 8.27 13.41 6.31
C TRP A 149 7.91 14.63 5.47
N ASP A 150 8.45 14.74 4.26
CA ASP A 150 8.20 15.84 3.33
C ASP A 150 6.72 15.98 2.94
N ILE A 151 5.93 14.90 3.05
CA ILE A 151 4.49 14.93 2.84
C ILE A 151 3.74 14.99 4.18
N MET A 152 4.18 14.19 5.16
CA MET A 152 3.46 14.06 6.42
C MET A 152 3.51 15.36 7.25
N ASP A 153 4.63 16.08 7.27
CA ASP A 153 4.78 17.32 8.04
C ASP A 153 3.90 18.46 7.52
N PRO A 154 3.89 18.79 6.21
CA PRO A 154 2.92 19.74 5.66
C PRO A 154 1.47 19.30 5.89
N LEU A 155 1.17 18.01 5.79
CA LEU A 155 -0.17 17.49 6.09
C LEU A 155 -0.56 17.73 7.56
N PHE A 156 0.34 17.50 8.51
CA PHE A 156 0.06 17.72 9.94
C PHE A 156 -0.12 19.20 10.29
N LYS A 157 0.57 20.10 9.58
CA LYS A 157 0.54 21.55 9.82
C LYS A 157 -0.54 22.28 9.04
N SER A 158 -1.01 21.70 7.94
CA SER A 158 -1.98 22.37 7.07
C SER A 158 -3.30 22.63 7.79
N GLN A 159 -3.83 23.83 7.61
CA GLN A 159 -5.18 24.22 8.02
C GLN A 159 -6.11 24.41 6.81
N ASN A 160 -5.55 24.33 5.59
CA ASN A 160 -6.32 24.46 4.37
C ASN A 160 -7.01 23.14 4.04
N HIS A 161 -8.34 23.15 3.98
CA HIS A 161 -9.12 21.94 3.75
C HIS A 161 -8.80 21.25 2.41
N GLU A 162 -8.64 22.01 1.33
CA GLU A 162 -8.29 21.47 0.02
C GLU A 162 -6.91 20.81 0.02
N ASP A 163 -5.94 21.42 0.70
CA ASP A 163 -4.59 20.85 0.78
C ASP A 163 -4.57 19.58 1.64
N ILE A 164 -5.29 19.57 2.77
CA ILE A 164 -5.47 18.37 3.60
C ILE A 164 -6.07 17.23 2.77
N LEU A 165 -7.12 17.50 1.97
CA LEU A 165 -7.74 16.49 1.12
C LEU A 165 -6.77 15.91 0.09
N LYS A 166 -5.96 16.75 -0.55
CA LYS A 166 -4.96 16.32 -1.54
C LYS A 166 -3.85 15.48 -0.91
N TRP A 167 -3.29 15.94 0.20
CA TRP A 167 -2.25 15.19 0.92
C TRP A 167 -2.77 13.86 1.46
N GLN A 168 -3.97 13.83 2.05
CA GLN A 168 -4.57 12.58 2.50
C GLN A 168 -4.86 11.64 1.34
N PHE A 169 -5.39 12.16 0.23
CA PHE A 169 -5.62 11.36 -0.98
C PHE A 169 -4.32 10.73 -1.47
N HIS A 170 -3.26 11.54 -1.63
CA HIS A 170 -1.93 11.09 -2.03
C HIS A 170 -1.45 9.94 -1.13
N MET A 171 -1.38 10.16 0.18
CA MET A 171 -0.86 9.15 1.09
C MET A 171 -1.73 7.90 1.17
N ILE A 172 -3.06 8.01 1.01
CA ILE A 172 -3.93 6.82 0.93
C ILE A 172 -3.57 5.97 -0.30
N ILE A 173 -3.37 6.60 -1.45
CA ILE A 173 -2.95 5.90 -2.67
C ILE A 173 -1.55 5.29 -2.49
N SER A 174 -0.58 6.05 -1.98
CA SER A 174 0.77 5.54 -1.72
C SER A 174 0.75 4.35 -0.76
N VAL A 175 -0.08 4.37 0.30
CA VAL A 175 -0.23 3.21 1.18
C VAL A 175 -0.89 2.02 0.46
N VAL A 176 -1.92 2.24 -0.37
CA VAL A 176 -2.52 1.16 -1.17
C VAL A 176 -1.48 0.53 -2.11
N HIS A 177 -0.65 1.35 -2.73
CA HIS A 177 0.45 0.95 -3.58
C HIS A 177 1.44 0.06 -2.81
N GLU A 178 1.91 0.51 -1.65
CA GLU A 178 2.81 -0.25 -0.78
C GLU A 178 2.20 -1.55 -0.25
N LEU A 179 0.88 -1.61 -0.05
CA LEU A 179 0.20 -2.86 0.30
C LEU A 179 0.21 -3.88 -0.85
N GLY A 180 0.39 -3.46 -2.10
CA GLY A 180 0.70 -4.36 -3.23
C GLY A 180 2.07 -5.03 -3.08
N HIS A 181 3.09 -4.27 -2.66
CA HIS A 181 4.41 -4.83 -2.31
C HIS A 181 4.35 -5.76 -1.12
N CYS A 182 3.59 -5.38 -0.09
CA CYS A 182 3.34 -6.21 1.08
C CYS A 182 2.67 -7.54 0.68
N LEU A 183 1.67 -7.50 -0.22
CA LEU A 183 1.03 -8.70 -0.77
C LEU A 183 2.02 -9.60 -1.52
N THR A 184 2.95 -9.00 -2.27
CA THR A 184 4.03 -9.74 -2.95
C THR A 184 4.89 -10.48 -1.92
N GLY A 185 5.27 -9.81 -0.82
CA GLY A 185 5.97 -10.42 0.31
C GLY A 185 5.17 -11.51 1.01
N TYR A 186 3.86 -11.35 1.16
CA TYR A 186 2.95 -12.37 1.69
C TYR A 186 2.88 -13.62 0.79
N LEU A 187 2.99 -13.48 -0.53
CA LEU A 187 2.90 -14.63 -1.44
C LEU A 187 4.24 -15.31 -1.67
N SER A 188 5.36 -14.59 -1.57
CA SER A 188 6.72 -15.14 -1.73
C SER A 188 7.31 -15.65 -0.42
N GLY A 189 6.94 -15.00 0.70
CA GLY A 189 7.62 -15.17 1.98
C GLY A 189 9.02 -14.57 2.01
N ASP A 190 9.46 -13.83 1.00
CA ASP A 190 10.84 -13.40 0.79
C ASP A 190 10.94 -11.87 0.79
N PRO A 191 11.88 -11.26 1.55
CA PRO A 191 12.09 -9.82 1.54
C PRO A 191 12.49 -9.25 0.17
N THR A 192 13.21 -10.01 -0.66
CA THR A 192 13.79 -9.51 -1.92
C THR A 192 13.01 -9.90 -3.16
N ALA A 193 11.84 -10.54 -3.01
CA ALA A 193 10.99 -10.89 -4.14
C ALA A 193 10.66 -9.65 -4.96
N LEU A 194 11.21 -9.57 -6.17
CA LEU A 194 10.92 -8.48 -7.09
C LEU A 194 9.49 -8.60 -7.57
N THR A 195 8.86 -7.46 -7.86
CA THR A 195 7.61 -7.48 -8.62
C THR A 195 7.86 -8.17 -9.96
N PRO A 196 7.10 -9.22 -10.26
CA PRO A 196 6.98 -9.81 -11.59
C PRO A 196 7.00 -8.80 -12.75
N LYS A 197 7.85 -9.05 -13.77
CA LYS A 197 8.03 -8.10 -14.88
C LYS A 197 6.74 -7.81 -15.66
N GLN A 198 5.89 -8.82 -15.75
CA GLN A 198 4.63 -8.79 -16.50
C GLN A 198 3.47 -8.19 -15.69
N VAL A 199 3.66 -8.00 -14.38
CA VAL A 199 2.72 -7.31 -13.49
C VAL A 199 2.97 -5.80 -13.48
N GLY A 200 4.03 -5.33 -14.15
CA GLY A 200 4.29 -3.92 -14.32
C GLY A 200 3.29 -3.22 -15.24
N VAL A 201 3.22 -1.90 -15.13
CA VAL A 201 2.57 -1.06 -16.12
C VAL A 201 3.58 -0.74 -17.23
N GLY A 202 3.15 -0.89 -18.49
CA GLY A 202 3.91 -0.44 -19.66
C GLY A 202 4.45 0.99 -19.49
N GLY A 203 5.74 1.17 -19.78
CA GLY A 203 6.45 2.45 -19.63
C GLY A 203 7.18 2.64 -18.30
N SER A 204 6.98 1.76 -17.32
CA SER A 204 7.69 1.78 -16.03
C SER A 204 8.52 0.51 -15.78
N THR A 205 9.42 0.58 -14.80
CA THR A 205 9.99 -0.61 -14.14
C THR A 205 8.85 -1.41 -13.51
N PRO A 206 8.90 -2.75 -13.53
CA PRO A 206 7.86 -3.58 -12.93
C PRO A 206 7.64 -3.26 -11.45
N GLU A 207 6.42 -2.87 -11.13
CA GLU A 207 6.06 -2.28 -9.85
C GLU A 207 4.65 -2.80 -9.48
N SER A 208 4.53 -3.38 -8.28
CA SER A 208 3.37 -4.17 -7.84
C SER A 208 2.20 -3.27 -7.49
N GLY A 209 2.49 -2.11 -6.90
CA GLY A 209 1.51 -1.11 -6.52
C GLY A 209 0.75 -0.55 -7.71
N PHE A 210 1.39 -0.25 -8.83
CA PHE A 210 0.80 0.27 -10.05
C PHE A 210 -0.12 -0.75 -10.73
N ALA A 211 0.23 -2.04 -10.70
CA ALA A 211 -0.69 -3.09 -11.15
C ALA A 211 -1.96 -3.11 -10.29
N LEU A 212 -1.79 -3.10 -8.97
CA LEU A 212 -2.91 -3.08 -8.04
C LEU A 212 -3.76 -1.81 -8.21
N GLU A 213 -3.14 -0.64 -8.32
CA GLU A 213 -3.80 0.63 -8.62
C GLU A 213 -4.61 0.54 -9.91
N LYS A 214 -4.04 -0.02 -10.98
CA LYS A 214 -4.74 -0.17 -12.25
C LYS A 214 -5.96 -1.08 -12.13
N LEU A 215 -5.87 -2.17 -11.38
CA LEU A 215 -7.01 -3.06 -11.10
C LEU A 215 -8.09 -2.37 -10.25
N LEU A 216 -7.69 -1.51 -9.30
CA LEU A 216 -8.60 -0.78 -8.43
C LEU A 216 -9.26 0.40 -9.15
N PHE A 217 -8.48 1.27 -9.76
CA PHE A 217 -8.92 2.59 -10.24
C PHE A 217 -8.99 2.68 -11.77
N GLY A 218 -8.65 1.61 -12.49
CA GLY A 218 -8.54 1.61 -13.96
C GLY A 218 -7.38 2.47 -14.49
N ASN A 219 -6.67 3.15 -13.60
CA ASN A 219 -5.65 4.16 -13.85
C ASN A 219 -4.62 4.12 -12.72
N ILE A 220 -3.47 4.72 -12.97
CA ILE A 220 -2.40 4.97 -12.01
C ILE A 220 -2.54 6.40 -11.53
N LEU A 221 -2.51 6.59 -10.22
CA LEU A 221 -2.84 7.87 -9.60
C LEU A 221 -1.54 8.51 -9.12
N GLN A 222 -1.26 9.72 -9.58
CA GLN A 222 0.01 10.40 -9.33
C GLN A 222 -0.20 11.88 -8.99
N MET A 223 0.68 12.42 -8.16
CA MET A 223 0.67 13.82 -7.75
C MET A 223 1.79 14.56 -8.47
N TRP A 224 1.43 15.59 -9.22
CA TRP A 224 2.41 16.38 -9.98
C TRP A 224 2.56 17.77 -9.37
N ALA A 225 3.81 18.16 -9.12
CA ALA A 225 4.13 19.52 -8.71
C ALA A 225 3.68 20.51 -9.78
N THR A 226 3.01 21.60 -9.39
CA THR A 226 2.73 22.71 -10.29
C THR A 226 3.95 23.62 -10.34
N THR A 227 4.33 24.09 -11.53
CA THR A 227 5.50 24.95 -11.78
C THR A 227 5.53 26.27 -11.01
N SER A 228 4.46 26.63 -10.30
CA SER A 228 4.28 27.93 -9.65
C SER A 228 4.21 27.89 -8.12
N ARG A 229 4.42 26.74 -7.46
CA ARG A 229 4.15 26.62 -6.01
C ARG A 229 5.30 26.02 -5.19
N ALA A 230 5.40 26.46 -3.93
CA ALA A 230 6.44 26.09 -2.98
C ALA A 230 6.32 24.63 -2.52
N ARG A 231 7.42 24.07 -1.98
CA ARG A 231 7.54 22.65 -1.56
C ARG A 231 6.54 22.23 -0.47
N ASP A 232 5.91 23.19 0.21
CA ASP A 232 4.96 22.98 1.30
C ASP A 232 3.50 22.81 0.85
N GLN A 233 3.24 22.81 -0.46
CA GLN A 233 1.89 22.61 -1.00
C GLN A 233 1.74 21.29 -1.73
N PRO A 234 0.56 20.64 -1.64
CA PRO A 234 0.31 19.42 -2.36
C PRO A 234 0.32 19.67 -3.86
N GLY A 235 0.87 18.70 -4.59
CA GLY A 235 0.75 18.64 -6.04
C GLY A 235 -0.70 18.57 -6.53
N VAL A 236 -0.86 18.54 -7.85
CA VAL A 236 -2.17 18.31 -8.47
C VAL A 236 -2.32 16.82 -8.76
N PRO A 237 -3.43 16.19 -8.33
CA PRO A 237 -3.68 14.78 -8.60
C PRO A 237 -4.09 14.55 -10.06
N TYR A 238 -3.52 13.52 -10.66
CA TYR A 238 -3.81 13.06 -12.02
C TYR A 238 -4.01 11.54 -12.05
N ALA A 239 -4.86 11.09 -12.98
CA ALA A 239 -5.04 9.69 -13.33
C ALA A 239 -4.43 9.41 -14.71
N PHE A 240 -3.60 8.38 -14.80
CA PHE A 240 -2.89 7.96 -16.01
C PHE A 240 -3.28 6.54 -16.40
N LYS A 241 -3.47 6.26 -17.69
CA LYS A 241 -3.80 4.90 -18.16
C LYS A 241 -2.61 3.95 -18.14
N ASP A 242 -1.42 4.52 -18.27
CA ASP A 242 -0.12 3.84 -18.26
C ASP A 242 0.99 4.87 -17.90
N PHE A 243 2.24 4.41 -17.84
CA PHE A 243 3.38 5.22 -17.38
C PHE A 243 4.37 5.54 -18.51
N HIS A 244 3.86 5.73 -19.73
CA HIS A 244 4.70 6.19 -20.84
C HIS A 244 4.91 7.70 -20.77
N LYS A 245 6.07 8.16 -21.25
CA LYS A 245 6.47 9.59 -21.23
C LYS A 245 5.46 10.52 -21.90
N ASP A 246 4.73 10.02 -22.90
CA ASP A 246 3.77 10.81 -23.69
C ASP A 246 2.32 10.67 -23.20
N THR A 247 2.10 9.94 -22.11
CA THR A 247 0.75 9.68 -21.60
C THR A 247 0.17 10.90 -20.94
N LYS A 248 -0.95 11.38 -21.48
CA LYS A 248 -1.66 12.53 -20.92
C LYS A 248 -2.46 12.10 -19.68
N GLY A 249 -2.10 12.69 -18.54
CA GLY A 249 -2.87 12.54 -17.31
C GLY A 249 -4.19 13.28 -17.34
N GLN A 250 -5.25 12.68 -16.80
CA GLN A 250 -6.51 13.34 -16.53
C GLN A 250 -6.50 13.93 -15.12
N ARG A 251 -6.67 15.25 -15.01
CA ARG A 251 -6.72 15.91 -13.70
C ARG A 251 -7.89 15.38 -12.87
N ILE A 252 -7.63 15.04 -11.61
CA ILE A 252 -8.64 14.64 -10.65
C ILE A 252 -9.22 15.90 -10.00
N SER A 253 -10.54 16.03 -10.05
CA SER A 253 -11.24 17.20 -9.52
C SER A 253 -11.33 17.18 -7.98
N MET A 254 -11.38 18.36 -7.35
CA MET A 254 -11.63 18.46 -5.91
C MET A 254 -12.93 17.79 -5.48
N ARG A 255 -13.99 17.91 -6.30
CA ARG A 255 -15.26 17.22 -6.07
C ARG A 255 -15.11 15.70 -6.00
N TYR A 256 -14.19 15.13 -6.80
CA TYR A 256 -13.88 13.71 -6.69
C TYR A 256 -13.17 13.40 -5.37
N LEU A 257 -12.17 14.19 -4.98
CA LEU A 257 -11.45 14.01 -3.71
C LEU A 257 -12.40 14.07 -2.50
N GLU A 258 -13.32 15.02 -2.47
CA GLU A 258 -14.34 15.15 -1.41
C GLU A 258 -15.22 13.88 -1.31
N LYS A 259 -15.67 13.37 -2.46
CA LYS A 259 -16.46 12.13 -2.53
C LYS A 259 -15.63 10.91 -2.12
N PHE A 260 -14.37 10.85 -2.51
CA PHE A 260 -13.45 9.78 -2.14
C PHE A 260 -13.26 9.76 -0.61
N MET A 261 -13.03 10.93 -0.01
CA MET A 261 -12.81 11.08 1.43
C MET A 261 -14.09 10.90 2.26
N SER A 262 -15.27 11.14 1.70
CA SER A 262 -16.54 10.80 2.36
C SER A 262 -16.97 9.34 2.16
N GLY A 263 -16.28 8.58 1.30
CA GLY A 263 -16.63 7.20 0.97
C GLY A 263 -17.86 7.08 0.06
N THR A 264 -18.28 8.17 -0.59
CA THR A 264 -19.42 8.21 -1.52
C THR A 264 -19.00 8.27 -2.98
N ALA A 265 -17.69 8.29 -3.27
CA ALA A 265 -17.19 8.11 -4.64
C ALA A 265 -17.32 6.63 -5.04
N GLY A 266 -17.74 6.39 -6.29
CA GLY A 266 -17.32 5.16 -6.97
C GLY A 266 -15.82 5.24 -7.29
N MET A 267 -15.17 4.09 -7.45
CA MET A 267 -13.82 4.07 -8.05
C MET A 267 -13.87 4.68 -9.46
N LEU A 268 -12.84 5.45 -9.83
CA LEU A 268 -12.71 6.18 -11.10
C LEU A 268 -13.13 5.37 -12.33
#